data_AF-A0AA88H489-F1
#
_entry.id   AF-A0AA88H489-F1
#
_cell.length_a   1.000
_cell.length_b   1.000
_cell.length_c   1.000
_cell.angle_alpha   90.00
_cell.angle_beta   90.00
_cell.angle_gamma   90.00
#
_symmetry.space_group_name_H-M   'P 1'
#
loop_
_entity.id
_entity.type
_entity.pdbx_description
1 polymer ?
#
loop_
_entity_poly.entity_id
_entity_poly.type
_entity_poly.pdbx_seq_one_letter_code
_entity_poly.pdbx_strand_id
1 'polypeptide(L)'
;MYGSTKAVVRVFGKGESRIFEQTRSIKQGIALSPRLFGKFVNDIVELLEKRWAPTVKLGNRTISVLLFADNMALVSRTGRELQFLIDLITKYFESKKLRLNFGKKEIMIFNK
;
A
#
# COMPACT_ATOMS: atom_id res chain seq x y z
N MET A 1 21.01 -2.69 -5.83
CA MET A 1 19.54 -2.43 -5.74
C MET A 1 19.18 -1.62 -6.97
N TYR A 2 18.28 -2.13 -7.84
CA TYR A 2 17.96 -1.64 -9.20
C TYR A 2 18.87 -0.51 -9.73
N GLY A 3 19.88 -0.87 -10.54
CA GLY A 3 20.61 0.11 -11.35
C GLY A 3 19.69 0.79 -12.36
N SER A 4 20.18 1.87 -12.99
CA SER A 4 19.43 2.66 -13.96
C SER A 4 18.76 1.74 -14.99
N THR A 5 17.43 1.69 -14.91
CA THR A 5 16.64 0.83 -15.76
C THR A 5 16.26 1.61 -17.00
N LYS A 6 16.65 1.12 -18.19
CA LYS A 6 16.24 1.70 -19.46
C LYS A 6 14.86 1.17 -19.87
N ALA A 7 13.98 2.05 -20.34
CA ALA A 7 12.63 1.74 -20.80
C ALA A 7 12.33 2.42 -22.14
N VAL A 8 11.39 1.85 -22.90
CA VAL A 8 10.85 2.38 -24.16
C VAL A 8 9.33 2.25 -24.14
N VAL A 9 8.62 3.21 -24.75
CA VAL A 9 7.17 3.15 -24.95
C VAL A 9 6.92 2.71 -26.39
N ARG A 10 6.24 1.58 -26.59
CA ARG A 10 5.79 1.13 -27.91
C ARG A 10 4.37 1.63 -28.16
N VAL A 11 4.17 2.36 -29.26
CA VAL A 11 2.86 2.85 -29.69
C VAL A 11 2.43 2.05 -30.92
N PHE A 12 1.26 1.39 -30.83
CA PHE A 12 0.75 0.57 -31.93
C PHE A 12 0.58 1.39 -33.21
N GLY A 13 1.17 0.92 -34.32
CA GLY A 13 1.16 1.62 -35.61
C GLY A 13 2.05 2.86 -35.73
N LYS A 14 2.78 3.27 -34.67
CA LYS A 14 3.63 4.47 -34.67
C LYS A 14 5.09 4.23 -34.25
N GLY A 15 5.46 2.98 -33.95
CA GLY A 15 6.84 2.61 -33.58
C GLY A 15 7.15 2.78 -32.10
N GLU A 16 8.43 2.90 -31.78
CA GLU A 16 8.94 2.96 -30.40
C GLU A 16 9.46 4.37 -30.06
N SER A 17 9.30 4.77 -28.79
CA SER A 17 9.88 6.01 -28.29
C SER A 17 11.41 5.91 -28.16
N ARG A 18 12.07 7.05 -27.96
CA ARG A 18 13.44 7.08 -27.44
C ARG A 18 13.54 6.33 -26.11
N ILE A 19 14.71 5.73 -25.88
CA ILE A 19 15.05 5.10 -24.60
C ILE A 19 15.13 6.18 -23.52
N PHE A 20 14.51 5.94 -22.37
CA PHE A 20 14.61 6.80 -21.20
C PHE A 20 14.93 5.98 -19.95
N GLU A 21 15.50 6.63 -18.93
CA GLU A 21 15.76 6.00 -17.65
C GLU A 21 14.51 6.02 -16.75
N GLN A 22 14.13 4.85 -16.28
CA GLN A 22 13.11 4.66 -15.26
C GLN A 22 13.76 4.86 -13.88
N THR A 23 13.49 6.01 -13.28
CA THR A 23 14.02 6.41 -11.97
C THR A 23 13.09 6.09 -10.80
N ARG A 24 11.83 5.73 -11.08
CA ARG A 24 10.80 5.36 -10.10
C ARG A 24 9.98 4.19 -10.65
N SER A 25 9.41 3.40 -9.74
CA SER A 25 8.64 2.15 -9.99
C SER A 25 9.48 0.88 -10.09
N ILE A 26 8.92 -0.20 -9.56
CA ILE A 26 9.45 -1.57 -9.69
C ILE A 26 8.90 -2.14 -11.01
N LYS A 27 9.74 -2.84 -11.78
CA LYS A 27 9.26 -3.58 -12.96
C LYS A 27 8.25 -4.65 -12.51
N GLN A 28 7.04 -4.63 -13.08
CA GLN A 28 6.03 -5.66 -12.83
C GLN A 28 6.53 -7.02 -13.36
N GLY A 29 6.18 -8.12 -12.68
CA GLY A 29 6.57 -9.47 -13.08
C GLY A 29 7.98 -9.93 -12.67
N ILE A 30 8.72 -9.14 -11.87
CA ILE A 30 10.03 -9.56 -11.37
C ILE A 30 9.90 -10.24 -10.01
N ALA A 31 10.66 -11.33 -9.81
CA ALA A 31 10.73 -12.13 -8.58
C ALA A 31 11.07 -11.34 -7.29
N LEU A 32 11.54 -10.10 -7.39
CA LEU A 32 11.77 -9.21 -6.24
C LEU A 32 10.49 -8.51 -5.74
N SER A 33 9.43 -8.45 -6.55
CA SER A 33 8.18 -7.80 -6.17
C SER A 33 7.56 -8.43 -4.91
N PRO A 34 7.46 -9.78 -4.76
CA PRO A 34 6.98 -10.40 -3.53
C PRO A 34 7.78 -10.05 -2.27
N ARG A 35 9.12 -9.95 -2.37
CA ARG A 35 9.97 -9.57 -1.22
C ARG A 35 9.76 -8.12 -0.80
N LEU A 36 9.59 -7.23 -1.77
CA LEU A 36 9.30 -5.82 -1.50
C LEU A 36 7.90 -5.64 -0.90
N PHE A 37 6.91 -6.44 -1.34
CA PHE A 37 5.60 -6.51 -0.70
C PHE A 37 5.69 -7.04 0.74
N GLY A 38 6.45 -8.11 0.99
CA GLY A 38 6.66 -8.65 2.34
C GLY A 38 7.26 -7.61 3.29
N LYS A 39 8.28 -6.86 2.84
CA LYS A 39 8.84 -5.76 3.63
C LYS A 39 7.82 -4.65 3.88
N PHE A 40 7.05 -4.29 2.87
CA PHE A 40 6.00 -3.28 2.99
C PHE A 40 4.95 -3.69 4.03
N VAL A 41 4.50 -4.95 4.02
CA VAL A 41 3.56 -5.50 5.00
C VAL A 41 4.15 -5.42 6.41
N ASN A 42 5.41 -5.83 6.59
CA ASN A 42 6.09 -5.78 7.89
C ASN A 42 6.21 -4.34 8.42
N ASP A 43 6.61 -3.39 7.58
CA ASP A 43 6.71 -1.97 7.97
C ASP A 43 5.36 -1.41 8.45
N ILE A 44 4.24 -1.81 7.83
CA ILE A 44 2.89 -1.41 8.25
C ILE A 44 2.51 -2.03 9.60
N VAL A 45 2.78 -3.33 9.79
CA VAL A 45 2.48 -4.01 11.06
C VAL A 45 3.25 -3.37 12.21
N GLU A 46 4.56 -3.16 12.05
CA GLU A 46 5.38 -2.49 13.07
C GLU A 46 4.89 -1.08 13.39
N LEU A 47 4.46 -0.34 12.37
CA LEU A 47 3.92 1.01 12.53
C LEU A 47 2.65 1.00 13.40
N LEU A 48 1.75 0.05 13.16
CA LEU A 48 0.49 -0.07 13.90
C LEU A 48 0.75 -0.51 15.35
N GLU A 49 1.69 -1.43 15.58
CA GLU A 49 2.10 -1.87 16.91
C GLU A 49 2.73 -0.72 17.71
N LYS A 50 3.71 -0.02 17.13
CA LYS A 50 4.43 1.11 17.78
C LYS A 50 3.52 2.29 18.12
N ARG A 51 2.37 2.40 17.48
CA ARG A 51 1.41 3.50 17.68
C ARG A 51 0.17 3.07 18.46
N TRP A 52 0.16 1.86 19.02
CA TRP A 52 -0.99 1.29 19.74
C TRP A 52 -2.29 1.45 18.95
N ALA A 53 -2.24 1.06 17.68
CA ALA A 53 -3.38 1.18 16.79
C ALA A 53 -4.62 0.49 17.38
N PRO A 54 -5.82 1.09 17.24
CA PRO A 54 -7.05 0.48 17.70
C PRO A 54 -7.26 -0.86 16.99
N THR A 55 -7.78 -1.84 17.73
CA THR A 55 -8.01 -3.19 17.22
C THR A 55 -9.43 -3.66 17.51
N VAL A 56 -9.89 -4.61 16.70
CA VAL A 56 -11.20 -5.24 16.82
C VAL A 56 -11.02 -6.74 17.00
N LYS A 57 -11.81 -7.32 17.91
CA LYS A 57 -11.88 -8.77 18.09
C LYS A 57 -12.75 -9.37 16.99
N LEU A 58 -12.16 -10.21 16.14
CA LEU A 58 -12.83 -10.99 15.11
C LEU A 58 -12.66 -12.48 15.44
N GLY A 59 -13.70 -13.09 16.02
CA GLY A 59 -13.63 -14.44 16.56
C GLY A 59 -12.57 -14.55 17.67
N ASN A 60 -11.57 -15.42 17.46
CA ASN A 60 -10.44 -15.62 18.38
C ASN A 60 -9.21 -14.77 18.03
N ARG A 61 -9.32 -13.85 17.07
CA ARG A 61 -8.22 -12.99 16.63
C ARG A 61 -8.52 -11.53 16.93
N THR A 62 -7.48 -10.73 17.08
CA THR A 62 -7.56 -9.29 17.24
C THR A 62 -6.86 -8.66 16.04
N ILE A 63 -7.56 -7.81 15.29
CA ILE A 63 -7.06 -7.24 14.04
C ILE A 63 -7.29 -5.73 14.01
N SER A 64 -6.35 -4.99 13.41
CA SER A 64 -6.47 -3.58 13.03
C SER A 64 -6.44 -3.40 11.51
N VAL A 65 -5.82 -4.36 10.79
CA VAL A 65 -5.64 -4.32 9.35
C VAL A 65 -5.63 -5.73 8.75
N LEU A 66 -6.14 -5.84 7.53
CA LEU A 66 -5.94 -6.98 6.63
C LEU A 66 -5.14 -6.51 5.42
N LEU A 67 -4.02 -7.19 5.14
CA LEU A 67 -3.09 -6.84 4.06
C LEU A 67 -3.01 -7.99 3.07
N PHE A 68 -3.24 -7.72 1.79
CA PHE A 68 -3.08 -8.71 0.72
C PHE A 68 -2.54 -8.04 -0.54
N ALA A 69 -1.28 -8.30 -0.88
CA ALA A 69 -0.57 -7.65 -1.97
C ALA A 69 -0.66 -6.11 -1.90
N ASP A 70 -1.34 -5.47 -2.85
CA ASP A 70 -1.59 -4.03 -2.93
C ASP A 70 -2.90 -3.59 -2.24
N ASN A 71 -3.71 -4.52 -1.75
CA ASN A 71 -4.96 -4.24 -1.05
C ASN A 71 -4.76 -4.17 0.47
N MET A 72 -5.46 -3.23 1.09
CA MET A 72 -5.46 -3.00 2.53
C MET A 72 -6.88 -2.71 3.00
N ALA A 73 -7.34 -3.42 4.02
CA ALA A 73 -8.59 -3.13 4.71
C ALA A 73 -8.31 -2.78 6.18
N LEU A 74 -8.72 -1.59 6.60
CA LEU A 74 -8.61 -1.14 7.99
C LEU A 74 -9.91 -1.44 8.72
N VAL A 75 -9.81 -1.86 9.98
CA VAL A 75 -10.96 -2.26 10.78
C VAL A 75 -10.92 -1.58 12.14
N SER A 76 -12.03 -0.97 12.54
CA SER A 76 -12.19 -0.31 13.84
C SER A 76 -13.63 -0.42 14.35
N ARG A 77 -13.86 -0.06 15.62
CA ARG A 77 -15.22 -0.03 16.21
C ARG A 77 -15.94 1.28 16.00
N THR A 78 -15.17 2.36 15.82
CA THR A 78 -15.73 3.71 15.65
C THR A 78 -15.12 4.43 14.45
N GLY A 79 -15.86 5.40 13.91
CA GLY A 79 -15.35 6.27 12.85
C GLY A 79 -14.13 7.09 13.27
N ARG A 80 -14.02 7.47 14.55
CA ARG A 80 -12.85 8.18 15.08
C ARG A 80 -11.59 7.31 15.05
N GLU A 81 -11.70 6.06 15.48
CA GLU A 81 -10.61 5.08 15.39
C GLU A 81 -10.24 4.79 13.93
N LEU A 82 -11.24 4.71 13.03
CA LEU A 82 -10.98 4.50 11.60
C LEU A 82 -10.18 5.67 11.02
N GLN A 83 -10.58 6.89 11.33
CA GLN A 83 -9.89 8.10 10.86
C GLN A 83 -8.45 8.13 11.38
N PHE A 84 -8.23 7.78 12.66
CA PHE A 84 -6.89 7.67 13.22
C PHE A 84 -6.03 6.67 12.42
N LEU A 85 -6.55 5.48 12.12
CA LEU A 85 -5.84 4.48 11.30
C LEU A 85 -5.53 5.04 9.90
N ILE A 86 -6.50 5.69 9.26
CA ILE A 86 -6.33 6.31 7.92
C ILE A 86 -5.22 7.36 7.94
N ASP A 87 -5.20 8.25 8.93
CA ASP A 87 -4.19 9.31 9.04
C ASP A 87 -2.79 8.73 9.24
N LEU A 88 -2.69 7.68 10.05
CA LEU A 88 -1.44 7.02 10.39
C LEU A 88 -0.82 6.33 9.16
N ILE A 89 -1.66 5.61 8.40
CA ILE A 89 -1.28 5.00 7.14
C ILE A 89 -0.95 6.07 6.09
N THR A 90 -1.74 7.14 6.00
CA THR A 90 -1.49 8.22 5.02
C THR A 90 -0.12 8.86 5.24
N LYS A 91 0.22 9.22 6.48
CA LYS A 91 1.55 9.75 6.83
C LYS A 91 2.68 8.78 6.49
N TYR A 92 2.49 7.49 6.72
CA TYR A 92 3.48 6.48 6.35
C TYR A 92 3.68 6.42 4.83
N PHE A 93 2.61 6.38 4.04
CA PHE A 93 2.71 6.38 2.58
C PHE A 93 3.42 7.64 2.05
N GLU A 94 3.08 8.81 2.59
CA GLU A 94 3.74 10.08 2.27
C GLU A 94 5.23 10.04 2.56
N SER A 95 5.64 9.48 3.72
CA SER A 95 7.05 9.31 4.10
C SER A 95 7.83 8.43 3.11
N LYS A 96 7.14 7.49 2.45
CA LYS A 96 7.72 6.59 1.43
C LYS A 96 7.56 7.16 0.01
N LYS A 97 7.09 8.40 -0.14
CA LYS A 97 6.77 9.05 -1.43
C LYS A 97 5.75 8.26 -2.27
N LEU A 98 4.90 7.49 -1.60
CA LEU A 98 3.76 6.78 -2.19
C LEU A 98 2.51 7.65 -2.05
N ARG A 99 1.65 7.64 -3.06
CA ARG A 99 0.35 8.32 -3.01
C ARG A 99 -0.76 7.29 -2.86
N LEU A 100 -1.59 7.47 -1.83
CA LEU A 100 -2.83 6.71 -1.72
C LEU A 100 -3.82 7.21 -2.77
N ASN A 101 -4.44 6.30 -3.51
CA ASN A 101 -5.53 6.64 -4.41
C ASN A 101 -6.84 6.68 -3.61
N PHE A 102 -7.26 7.88 -3.19
CA PHE A 102 -8.49 8.06 -2.43
C PHE A 102 -9.76 7.80 -3.24
N GLY A 103 -9.71 7.89 -4.58
CA GLY A 103 -10.87 7.62 -5.45
C GLY A 103 -11.25 6.14 -5.55
N LYS A 104 -10.43 5.23 -5.00
CA LYS A 104 -10.71 3.79 -4.93
C LYS A 104 -11.00 3.28 -3.52
N LYS A 105 -11.16 4.18 -2.53
CA LYS A 105 -11.40 3.80 -1.14
C LYS A 105 -12.90 3.77 -0.89
N GLU A 106 -13.36 2.70 -0.25
CA GLU A 106 -14.74 2.55 0.22
C GLU A 106 -14.74 2.39 1.74
N ILE A 107 -15.75 2.96 2.41
CA ILE A 107 -16.01 2.77 3.84
C ILE A 107 -17.27 1.94 3.95
N MET A 108 -17.17 0.81 4.64
CA MET A 108 -18.29 -0.07 4.92
C MET A 108 -18.55 -0.09 6.43
N ILE A 109 -19.79 0.18 6.84
CA ILE A 109 -20.22 0.14 8.24
C ILE A 109 -21.00 -1.16 8.46
N PHE A 110 -20.48 -2.01 9.33
CA PHE A 110 -21.18 -3.22 9.78
C PHE A 110 -21.97 -2.86 11.04
N ASN A 111 -23.29 -2.98 10.96
CA ASN A 111 -24.28 -2.64 12.00
C ASN A 111 -24.53 -1.14 12.23
N LYS A 112 -25.80 -0.82 12.51
CA LYS A 112 -26.27 0.48 13.01
C LYS A 112 -26.51 0.38 14.51
#